data_AF-A0A392NDM0-F1
#
_entry.id   AF-A0A392NDM0-F1
#
_cell.length_a   1.000
_cell.length_b   1.000
_cell.length_c   1.000
_cell.angle_alpha   90.00
_cell.angle_beta   90.00
_cell.angle_gamma   90.00
#
_symmetry.space_group_name_H-M   'P 1'
#
loop_
_entity.id
_entity.type
_entity.pdbx_description
1 polymer ?
#
loop_
_entity_poly.entity_id
_entity_poly.type
_entity_poly.pdbx_seq_one_letter_code
_entity_poly.pdbx_strand_id
1 'polypeptide(L)'
;MNFDKLRIVTELANVGRKEEALLLTIMPEEPGSFKRFCQLVGQMNITEFKYRYNSKEKAVVLYSVGVHTPLELKEIEERMESSQLVTHNLSDVDLVKDHLRHM
;
A
#
# COMPACT_ATOMS: atom_id res chain seq x y z
N MET A 1 -3.13 20.04 -24.97
CA MET A 1 -2.96 19.11 -23.84
C MET A 1 -3.91 19.52 -22.73
N ASN A 2 -4.70 18.61 -22.17
CA ASN A 2 -5.50 18.87 -20.98
C ASN A 2 -4.74 18.33 -19.76
N PHE A 3 -4.43 19.21 -18.79
CA PHE A 3 -3.56 18.88 -17.66
C PHE A 3 -4.16 17.79 -16.74
N ASP A 4 -5.48 17.69 -16.67
CA ASP A 4 -6.15 16.64 -15.88
C ASP A 4 -5.91 15.24 -16.45
N LYS A 5 -5.74 15.12 -17.77
CA LYS A 5 -5.48 13.84 -18.42
C LYS A 5 -4.04 13.35 -18.21
N LEU A 6 -3.09 14.25 -17.94
CA LEU A 6 -1.69 13.87 -17.69
C LEU A 6 -1.55 13.04 -16.43
N ARG A 7 -2.33 13.34 -15.38
CA ARG A 7 -2.33 12.59 -14.11
C ARG A 7 -2.68 11.11 -14.33
N ILE A 8 -3.74 10.83 -15.08
CA ILE A 8 -4.18 9.46 -15.37
C ILE A 8 -3.12 8.71 -16.17
N VAL A 9 -2.50 9.37 -17.16
CA VAL A 9 -1.42 8.77 -17.96
C VAL A 9 -0.19 8.45 -17.10
N THR A 10 0.18 9.32 -16.17
CA THR A 10 1.31 9.06 -15.24
C THR A 10 0.99 7.95 -14.25
N GLU A 11 -0.24 7.88 -13.74
CA GLU A 11 -0.68 6.83 -12.83
C GLU A 11 -0.65 5.45 -13.52
N LEU A 12 -1.20 5.35 -14.74
CA LEU A 12 -1.17 4.12 -15.54
C LEU A 12 0.26 3.72 -15.94
N ALA A 13 1.12 4.69 -16.27
CA ALA A 13 2.51 4.41 -16.62
C ALA A 13 3.31 3.86 -15.44
N ASN A 14 3.10 4.38 -14.23
CA ASN A 14 3.79 3.90 -13.01
C ASN A 14 3.36 2.47 -12.65
N VAL A 15 2.06 2.17 -12.76
CA VAL A 15 1.53 0.81 -12.54
C VAL A 15 2.09 -0.16 -13.58
N GLY A 16 2.17 0.23 -14.86
CA GLY A 16 2.74 -0.59 -15.92
C GLY A 16 4.25 -0.86 -15.78
N ARG A 17 4.99 0.04 -15.10
CA ARG A 17 6.43 -0.10 -14.86
C ARG A 17 6.78 -0.94 -13.62
N LYS A 18 5.81 -1.39 -12.82
CA LYS A 18 6.02 -2.06 -11.53
C LYS A 18 6.89 -1.24 -10.56
N GLU A 19 6.85 0.08 -10.68
CA GLU A 19 7.58 1.01 -9.81
C GLU A 19 6.82 1.26 -8.49
N GLU A 20 5.62 0.68 -8.37
CA GLU A 20 4.73 0.85 -7.24
C GLU A 20 4.08 -0.49 -6.91
N ALA A 21 4.05 -0.84 -5.63
CA ALA A 21 3.39 -2.02 -5.11
C ALA A 21 2.23 -1.61 -4.20
N LEU A 22 1.11 -2.32 -4.33
CA LEU A 22 -0.09 -2.08 -3.56
C LEU A 22 -0.27 -3.19 -2.52
N LEU A 23 -0.35 -2.78 -1.26
CA LEU A 23 -0.36 -3.67 -0.11
C LEU A 23 -1.59 -3.39 0.76
N LEU A 24 -2.18 -4.45 1.28
CA LEU A 24 -3.23 -4.38 2.30
C LEU A 24 -2.70 -5.02 3.57
N THR A 25 -2.71 -4.29 4.68
CA THR A 25 -2.26 -4.81 5.98
C THR A 25 -3.36 -4.70 7.02
N ILE A 26 -3.55 -5.78 7.76
CA ILE A 26 -4.51 -5.87 8.87
C ILE A 26 -3.72 -5.76 10.17
N MET A 27 -4.10 -4.79 11.01
CA MET A 27 -3.44 -4.51 12.29
C MET A 27 -4.48 -4.37 13.41
N PRO A 28 -4.11 -4.56 14.69
CA PRO A 28 -5.02 -4.33 15.80
C PRO A 28 -5.43 -2.85 15.89
N GLU A 29 -6.71 -2.58 16.14
CA GLU A 29 -7.25 -1.21 16.28
C GLU A 29 -6.98 -0.66 17.69
N GLU A 30 -5.70 -0.39 17.99
CA GLU A 30 -5.25 0.06 19.30
C GLU A 30 -4.36 1.32 19.19
N PRO A 31 -4.34 2.18 20.23
CA PRO A 31 -3.45 3.33 20.26
C PRO A 31 -1.98 2.92 20.07
N GLY A 32 -1.34 3.45 19.03
CA GLY A 32 0.05 3.15 18.70
C GLY A 32 0.25 2.11 17.60
N SER A 33 -0.78 1.37 17.19
CA SER A 33 -0.68 0.41 16.07
C SER A 33 -0.23 1.07 14.79
N PHE A 34 -0.81 2.22 14.45
CA PHE A 34 -0.43 2.97 13.25
C PHE A 34 1.03 3.47 13.30
N LYS A 35 1.48 3.95 14.47
CA LYS A 35 2.87 4.38 14.66
C LYS A 35 3.84 3.21 14.45
N ARG A 36 3.52 2.04 15.03
CA ARG A 36 4.31 0.82 14.86
C ARG A 36 4.33 0.39 13.39
N PHE A 37 3.19 0.45 12.70
CA PHE A 37 3.10 0.19 11.27
C PHE A 37 4.03 1.11 10.46
N CYS A 38 3.99 2.44 10.67
CA CYS A 38 4.89 3.37 9.98
C CYS A 38 6.37 3.07 10.24
N GLN A 39 6.73 2.68 11.47
CA GLN A 39 8.09 2.27 11.80
C GLN A 39 8.51 1.00 11.06
N LEU A 40 7.58 0.06 10.83
CA LEU A 40 7.83 -1.16 10.06
C LEU A 40 7.98 -0.88 8.58
N VAL A 41 7.14 -0.02 7.98
CA VAL A 41 7.33 0.40 6.58
C VAL A 41 8.72 1.02 6.38
N GLY A 42 9.22 1.76 7.37
CA GLY A 42 10.58 2.26 7.38
C GLY A 42 10.77 3.43 6.41
N GLN A 43 11.84 3.40 5.60
CA GLN A 43 12.20 4.50 4.69
C GLN A 43 11.58 4.38 3.29
N MET A 44 10.68 3.42 3.06
CA MET A 44 10.01 3.29 1.76
C MET A 44 9.10 4.49 1.49
N ASN A 45 9.06 4.90 0.23
CA ASN A 45 8.22 6.02 -0.17
C ASN A 45 6.75 5.58 -0.27
N ILE A 46 5.92 6.04 0.65
CA ILE A 46 4.47 5.79 0.61
C ILE A 46 3.84 6.81 -0.33
N THR A 47 3.33 6.33 -1.46
CA THR A 47 2.69 7.13 -2.50
C THR A 47 1.20 7.29 -2.28
N GLU A 48 0.57 6.32 -1.63
CA GLU A 48 -0.85 6.37 -1.27
C GLU A 48 -1.09 5.64 0.05
N PHE A 49 -1.99 6.18 0.86
CA PHE A 49 -2.39 5.56 2.12
C PHE A 49 -3.88 5.78 2.35
N LYS A 50 -4.62 4.68 2.49
CA LYS A 50 -6.05 4.64 2.77
C LYS A 50 -6.32 3.83 4.02
N TYR A 51 -7.07 4.45 4.92
CA TYR A 51 -7.58 3.80 6.12
C TYR A 51 -8.97 4.36 6.40
N ARG A 52 -9.87 3.47 6.83
CA ARG A 52 -11.18 3.85 7.34
C ARG A 52 -11.48 3.00 8.56
N TYR A 53 -11.84 3.67 9.64
CA TYR A 53 -12.31 3.00 10.85
C TYR A 53 -13.55 2.14 10.52
N ASN A 54 -13.47 0.86 10.85
CA ASN A 54 -14.55 -0.11 10.57
C ASN A 54 -14.97 -0.89 11.83
N SER A 55 -14.03 -1.22 12.72
CA SER A 55 -14.30 -2.00 13.93
C SER A 55 -13.35 -1.61 15.05
N LYS A 56 -13.69 -1.96 16.31
CA LYS A 56 -12.81 -1.76 17.47
C LYS A 56 -11.69 -2.80 17.62
N GLU A 57 -11.70 -3.84 16.80
CA GLU A 57 -10.77 -4.97 16.94
C GLU A 57 -9.65 -4.92 15.91
N LYS A 58 -10.00 -4.65 14.64
CA LYS A 58 -9.06 -4.67 13.52
C LYS A 58 -9.20 -3.43 12.66
N ALA A 59 -8.05 -2.85 12.37
CA ALA A 59 -7.83 -1.84 11.35
C ALA A 59 -7.40 -2.53 10.05
N VAL A 60 -7.97 -2.10 8.93
CA VAL A 60 -7.51 -2.49 7.60
C VAL A 60 -6.93 -1.26 6.92
N VAL A 61 -5.68 -1.38 6.48
CA VAL A 61 -4.93 -0.32 5.83
C VAL A 61 -4.57 -0.76 4.43
N LEU A 62 -4.91 0.05 3.44
CA LEU A 62 -4.50 -0.12 2.05
C LEU A 62 -3.48 0.97 1.71
N TYR A 63 -2.31 0.61 1.21
CA TYR A 63 -1.24 1.56 0.96
C TYR A 63 -0.41 1.15 -0.25
N SER A 64 0.04 2.15 -0.99
CA SER A 64 0.96 2.00 -2.10
C SER A 64 2.37 2.43 -1.67
N VAL A 65 3.37 1.63 -2.02
CA VAL A 65 4.78 1.95 -1.81
C VAL A 65 5.53 1.97 -3.13
N GLY A 66 6.42 2.94 -3.30
CA GLY A 66 7.38 2.93 -4.38
C GLY A 66 8.37 1.78 -4.20
N VAL A 67 8.56 0.97 -5.23
CA VAL A 67 9.45 -0.19 -5.23
C VAL A 67 10.35 -0.09 -6.45
N HIS A 68 11.67 -0.17 -6.22
CA HIS A 68 12.65 -0.17 -7.30
C HIS A 68 13.10 -1.58 -7.67
N THR A 69 13.03 -2.51 -6.71
CA THR A 69 13.38 -3.92 -6.95
C THR A 69 12.38 -4.88 -6.28
N PRO A 70 12.12 -6.06 -6.87
CA PRO A 70 11.26 -7.07 -6.24
C PRO A 70 11.75 -7.53 -4.86
N LEU A 71 13.05 -7.36 -4.57
CA LEU A 71 13.63 -7.69 -3.27
C LEU A 71 13.09 -6.76 -2.16
N GLU A 72 13.00 -5.46 -2.42
CA GLU A 72 12.46 -4.48 -1.45
C GLU A 72 11.02 -4.82 -1.07
N LEU A 73 10.21 -5.27 -2.04
CA LEU A 73 8.83 -5.70 -1.80
C LEU A 73 8.78 -6.95 -0.90
N LYS A 74 9.67 -7.91 -1.14
CA LYS A 74 9.76 -9.11 -0.31
C LYS A 74 10.23 -8.79 1.11
N GLU A 75 11.17 -7.87 1.26
CA GLU A 75 11.68 -7.44 2.57
C GLU A 75 10.59 -6.76 3.42
N ILE A 76 9.71 -5.96 2.81
CA ILE A 76 8.59 -5.36 3.57
C ILE A 76 7.54 -6.40 3.93
N GLU A 77 7.21 -7.34 3.04
CA GLU A 77 6.31 -8.45 3.33
C GLU A 77 6.84 -9.27 4.52
N GLU A 78 8.10 -9.69 4.46
CA GLU A 78 8.75 -10.47 5.54
C GLU A 78 8.79 -9.70 6.87
N ARG A 79 9.02 -8.39 6.83
CA ARG A 79 9.05 -7.54 8.04
C ARG A 79 7.67 -7.39 8.69
N MET A 80 6.62 -7.28 7.87
CA MET A 80 5.24 -7.22 8.36
C MET A 80 4.81 -8.57 8.95
N GLU A 81 5.11 -9.67 8.27
CA GLU A 81 4.83 -11.03 8.76
C GLU A 81 5.58 -11.33 10.07
N SER A 82 6.87 -10.95 10.15
CA SER A 82 7.68 -11.08 11.37
C SER A 82 7.12 -10.28 12.55
N SER A 83 6.35 -9.24 12.26
CA SER A 83 5.67 -8.40 13.24
C SER A 83 4.25 -8.84 13.56
N GLN A 84 3.84 -10.02 13.06
CA GLN A 84 2.50 -10.60 13.21
C GLN A 84 1.39 -9.75 12.58
N LEU A 85 1.73 -8.93 11.59
CA LEU A 85 0.76 -8.19 10.79
C LEU A 85 0.46 -9.01 9.53
N VAL A 86 -0.83 -9.20 9.27
CA VAL A 86 -1.28 -9.92 8.08
C VAL A 86 -1.23 -8.95 6.91
N THR A 87 -0.32 -9.19 5.96
CA THR A 87 -0.13 -8.35 4.77
C THR A 87 -0.44 -9.14 3.50
N HIS A 88 -1.22 -8.54 2.61
CA HIS A 88 -1.58 -9.07 1.31
C HIS A 88 -1.06 -8.16 0.22
N ASN A 89 -0.37 -8.76 -0.76
CA ASN A 89 0.08 -8.06 -1.95
C ASN A 89 -1.01 -8.09 -3.04
N LEU A 90 -1.45 -6.89 -3.42
CA LEU A 90 -2.51 -6.66 -4.38
C LEU A 90 -1.99 -6.02 -5.67
N SER A 91 -0.66 -5.95 -5.86
CA SER A 91 -0.03 -5.25 -6.99
C SER A 91 -0.41 -5.86 -8.35
N ASP A 92 -0.61 -7.19 -8.40
CA ASP A 92 -1.02 -7.90 -9.62
C ASP A 92 -2.55 -8.02 -9.78
N VAL A 93 -3.35 -7.49 -8.84
CA VAL A 93 -4.82 -7.61 -8.90
C VAL A 93 -5.39 -6.47 -9.76
N ASP A 94 -5.79 -6.79 -10.99
CA ASP A 94 -6.30 -5.81 -11.96
C ASP A 94 -7.54 -5.04 -11.48
N LEU A 95 -8.39 -5.64 -10.64
CA LEU A 95 -9.56 -4.97 -10.04
C LEU A 95 -9.20 -3.79 -9.14
N VAL A 96 -8.00 -3.78 -8.56
CA VAL A 96 -7.57 -2.74 -7.64
C VAL A 96 -7.02 -1.53 -8.40
N LYS A 97 -6.48 -1.76 -9.61
CA LYS A 97 -5.92 -0.73 -10.50
C LYS A 97 -7.00 0.25 -11.03
N ASP A 98 -8.22 -0.24 -11.26
CA ASP A 98 -9.29 0.57 -11.88
C ASP A 98 -10.31 1.17 -10.89
N HIS A 99 -10.57 0.56 -9.72
CA HIS A 99 -11.71 0.95 -8.87
C HIS A 99 -11.35 1.34 -7.44
N LEU A 100 -10.50 0.56 -6.76
CA LEU A 100 -10.16 0.82 -5.36
C LEU A 100 -9.30 2.07 -5.15
N ARG A 101 -8.60 2.54 -6.18
CA ARG A 101 -7.82 3.80 -6.12
C ARG A 101 -8.69 5.06 -6.08
N HIS A 102 -9.90 5.00 -6.62
CA HIS A 102 -10.81 6.15 -6.66
C HIS A 102 -11.95 6.09 -5.62
N MET A 103 -12.00 5.05 -4.78
CA MET A 103 -12.94 4.90 -3.65
C MET A 103 -12.39 5.43 -2.33
#